data_AF-A0A923M502-F1
#
_entry.id   AF-A0A923M502-F1
#
_cell.length_a   1.000
_cell.length_b   1.000
_cell.length_c   1.000
_cell.angle_alpha   90.00
_cell.angle_beta   90.00
_cell.angle_gamma   90.00
#
_symmetry.space_group_name_H-M   'P 1'
#
loop_
_entity.id
_entity.type
_entity.pdbx_description
1 polymer ?
#
loop_
_entity_poly.entity_id
_entity_poly.type
_entity_poly.pdbx_seq_one_letter_code
_entity_poly.pdbx_strand_id
1 'polypeptide(L)'
;MPIRTASMSKRIARNGQALHRAMMSRGASQQPTEEEQALIDERKQLKEEREKRKAQALLPRPSALDRLVRTHHPTAKDKPKADKKHDEVKKPKARRSRAEKHAEQAAAIEAARKPKGAKPAAKAATK
;
A
#
# COMPACT_ATOMS: atom_id res chain seq x y z
N MET A 1 -17.80 -8.88 10.03
CA MET A 1 -16.68 -8.45 9.16
C MET A 1 -16.38 -6.98 9.44
N PRO A 2 -15.12 -6.57 9.68
CA PRO A 2 -14.82 -5.17 9.94
C PRO A 2 -15.08 -4.32 8.68
N ILE A 3 -15.80 -3.20 8.85
CA ILE A 3 -16.06 -2.22 7.79
C ILE A 3 -14.71 -1.61 7.42
N ARG A 4 -14.21 -1.94 6.22
CA ARG A 4 -12.98 -1.34 5.69
C ARG A 4 -13.28 0.13 5.39
N THR A 5 -12.98 1.01 6.34
CA THR A 5 -13.02 2.46 6.11
C THR A 5 -12.11 2.77 4.92
N ALA A 6 -12.65 3.52 3.94
CA ALA A 6 -11.91 3.79 2.72
C ALA A 6 -10.62 4.57 3.01
N SER A 7 -9.52 4.15 2.40
CA SER A 7 -8.24 4.86 2.51
C SER A 7 -8.37 6.33 2.04
N MET A 8 -7.52 7.23 2.54
CA MET A 8 -7.57 8.67 2.17
C MET A 8 -7.55 8.87 0.65
N SER A 9 -6.69 8.14 -0.06
CA SER A 9 -6.63 8.21 -1.53
C SER A 9 -7.94 7.78 -2.18
N LYS A 10 -8.63 6.78 -1.62
CA LYS A 10 -9.92 6.31 -2.13
C LYS A 10 -11.04 7.31 -1.84
N ARG A 11 -10.99 8.03 -0.71
CA ARG A 11 -11.89 9.15 -0.41
C ARG A 11 -11.70 10.31 -1.38
N ILE A 12 -10.45 10.73 -1.61
CA ILE A 12 -10.12 11.79 -2.58
C ILE A 12 -10.59 11.40 -4.00
N ALA A 13 -10.39 10.13 -4.39
CA ALA A 13 -10.82 9.64 -5.70
C ALA A 13 -12.36 9.63 -5.82
N ARG A 14 -13.07 9.17 -4.79
CA ARG A 14 -14.55 9.15 -4.76
C ARG A 14 -15.12 10.56 -4.85
N ASN A 15 -14.62 11.48 -4.04
CA ASN A 15 -15.02 12.89 -4.11
C ASN A 15 -14.71 13.49 -5.49
N GLY A 16 -13.53 13.20 -6.07
CA GLY A 16 -13.19 13.64 -7.42
C GLY A 16 -14.14 13.12 -8.50
N GLN A 17 -14.61 11.88 -8.40
CA GLN A 17 -15.63 11.32 -9.29
C GLN A 17 -16.99 11.99 -9.09
N ALA A 18 -17.39 12.27 -7.84
CA ALA A 18 -18.62 12.97 -7.54
C ALA A 18 -18.59 14.40 -8.12
N LEU A 19 -17.47 15.12 -7.93
CA LEU A 19 -17.28 16.46 -8.47
C LEU A 19 -17.34 16.46 -10.00
N HIS A 20 -16.68 15.51 -10.66
CA HIS A 20 -16.74 15.38 -12.12
C HIS A 20 -18.18 15.14 -12.61
N ARG A 21 -18.95 14.29 -11.92
CA ARG A 21 -20.35 14.04 -12.26
C ARG A 21 -21.20 15.28 -12.09
N ALA A 22 -21.03 16.00 -10.99
CA ALA A 22 -21.74 17.26 -10.72
C ALA A 22 -21.43 18.32 -11.81
N MET A 23 -20.15 18.46 -12.17
CA MET A 23 -19.72 19.34 -13.27
C MET A 23 -20.33 18.95 -14.62
N MET A 24 -20.43 17.65 -14.92
CA MET A 24 -21.07 17.19 -16.15
C MET A 24 -22.58 17.47 -16.16
N SER A 25 -23.27 17.32 -15.01
CA SER A 25 -24.69 17.66 -14.91
C SER A 25 -24.96 19.16 -14.97
N ARG A 26 -24.01 20.00 -14.56
CA ARG A 26 -24.12 21.45 -14.62
C ARG A 26 -24.10 22.00 -16.05
N GLY A 27 -23.44 21.30 -16.98
CA GLY A 27 -23.33 21.75 -18.37
C GLY A 27 -22.51 23.05 -18.50
N ALA A 28 -22.99 23.98 -19.34
CA ALA A 28 -22.27 25.22 -19.68
C ALA A 28 -22.45 26.36 -18.64
N SER A 29 -23.10 26.12 -17.51
CA SER A 29 -23.30 27.19 -16.53
C SER A 29 -21.97 27.61 -15.88
N GLN A 30 -21.81 28.93 -15.74
CA GLN A 30 -20.54 29.58 -15.42
C GLN A 30 -20.13 29.47 -13.95
N GLN A 31 -21.09 29.29 -13.05
CA GLN A 31 -20.84 29.29 -11.60
C GLN A 31 -21.07 27.90 -11.01
N PRO A 32 -20.15 27.41 -10.15
CA PRO A 32 -20.32 26.13 -9.51
C PRO A 32 -21.51 26.19 -8.54
N THR A 33 -22.33 25.14 -8.56
CA THR A 33 -23.47 25.03 -7.64
C THR A 33 -22.97 24.82 -6.21
N GLU A 34 -23.83 25.08 -5.22
CA GLU A 34 -23.48 24.89 -3.80
C GLU A 34 -22.97 23.46 -3.51
N GLU A 35 -23.55 22.46 -4.17
CA GLU A 35 -23.11 21.06 -4.08
C GLU A 35 -21.69 20.83 -4.62
N GLU A 36 -21.35 21.46 -5.74
CA GLU A 36 -20.01 21.39 -6.31
C GLU A 36 -18.98 22.10 -5.44
N GLN A 37 -19.36 23.24 -4.87
CA GLN A 37 -18.51 24.00 -3.94
C GLN A 37 -18.21 23.16 -2.70
N ALA A 38 -19.22 22.52 -2.11
CA ALA A 38 -19.03 21.60 -0.98
C ALA A 38 -18.07 20.44 -1.32
N LEU A 39 -18.20 19.85 -2.52
CA LEU A 39 -17.29 18.80 -2.98
C LEU A 39 -15.87 19.31 -3.20
N ILE A 40 -15.70 20.53 -3.71
CA ILE A 40 -14.39 21.17 -3.89
C ILE A 40 -13.70 21.37 -2.54
N ASP A 41 -14.43 21.88 -1.55
CA ASP A 41 -13.88 22.19 -0.23
C ASP A 41 -13.55 20.92 0.56
N GLU A 42 -14.41 19.90 0.51
CA GLU A 42 -14.11 18.58 1.05
C GLU A 42 -12.81 18.01 0.42
N ARG A 43 -12.64 18.17 -0.90
CA ARG A 43 -11.44 17.70 -1.59
C ARG A 43 -10.17 18.42 -1.12
N LYS A 44 -10.25 19.73 -0.87
CA LYS A 44 -9.13 20.53 -0.35
C LYS A 44 -8.74 20.02 1.03
N GLN A 45 -9.70 19.87 1.94
CA GLN A 45 -9.47 19.35 3.29
C GLN A 45 -8.83 17.95 3.26
N LEU A 46 -9.33 17.04 2.41
CA LEU A 46 -8.76 15.71 2.27
C LEU A 46 -7.31 15.72 1.74
N LYS A 47 -6.99 16.65 0.82
CA LYS A 47 -5.61 16.81 0.33
C LYS A 47 -4.71 17.39 1.41
N GLU A 48 -5.17 18.39 2.15
CA GLU A 48 -4.41 18.97 3.27
C GLU A 48 -4.11 17.94 4.34
N GLU A 49 -5.09 17.11 4.74
CA GLU A 49 -4.85 16.00 5.67
C GLU A 49 -3.82 15.01 5.14
N ARG A 50 -3.86 14.71 3.83
CA ARG A 50 -2.88 13.82 3.20
C ARG A 50 -1.48 14.42 3.27
N GLU A 51 -1.32 15.70 2.96
CA GLU A 51 -0.03 16.38 3.04
C GLU A 51 0.45 16.50 4.49
N LYS A 52 -0.43 16.77 5.47
CA LYS A 52 -0.10 16.74 6.90
C LYS A 52 0.45 15.37 7.32
N ARG A 53 -0.18 14.27 6.90
CA ARG A 53 0.30 12.91 7.20
C ARG A 53 1.65 12.61 6.54
N LYS A 54 1.86 13.08 5.31
CA LYS A 54 3.15 12.94 4.63
C LYS A 54 4.24 13.73 5.34
N ALA A 55 3.96 14.99 5.72
CA ALA A 55 4.88 15.83 6.47
C ALA A 55 5.26 15.18 7.80
N GLN A 56 4.29 14.66 8.55
CA GLN A 56 4.56 13.91 9.78
C GLN A 56 5.38 12.64 9.56
N ALA A 57 5.20 11.95 8.43
CA ALA A 57 5.98 10.77 8.09
C ALA A 57 7.43 11.10 7.70
N LEU A 58 7.69 12.33 7.22
CA LEU A 58 9.02 12.83 6.91
C LEU A 58 9.78 13.30 8.16
N LEU A 59 9.08 13.62 9.25
CA LEU A 59 9.73 13.97 10.51
C LEU A 59 10.52 12.76 11.04
N PRO A 60 11.71 13.01 11.64
CA PRO A 60 12.50 11.94 12.24
C PRO A 60 11.65 11.23 13.29
N ARG A 61 11.48 9.92 13.12
CA ARG A 61 10.71 9.12 14.06
C ARG A 61 11.50 9.02 15.36
N PRO A 62 10.85 9.08 16.54
CA PRO A 62 11.53 8.88 17.81
C PRO A 62 12.25 7.53 17.78
N SER A 63 13.49 7.53 18.26
CA SER A 63 14.37 6.36 18.27
C SER A 63 13.78 5.25 19.15
N ALA A 64 14.29 4.04 19.01
CA ALA A 64 13.87 2.94 19.88
C ALA A 64 14.14 3.25 21.36
N LEU A 65 15.23 3.97 21.66
CA LEU A 65 15.56 4.42 23.01
C LEU A 65 14.55 5.47 23.52
N ASP A 66 14.12 6.41 22.68
CA ASP A 66 13.08 7.39 23.04
C ASP A 66 11.73 6.74 23.33
N ARG A 67 11.45 5.58 22.71
CA ARG A 67 10.23 4.79 22.96
C ARG A 67 10.37 3.87 24.17
N LEU A 68 11.59 3.45 24.49
CA LEU A 68 11.90 2.53 25.59
C LEU A 68 11.57 3.13 26.96
N VAL A 69 11.70 4.45 27.10
CA VAL A 69 11.37 5.20 28.33
C VAL A 69 9.92 4.98 28.78
N ARG A 70 8.98 4.73 27.85
CA ARG A 70 7.57 4.46 28.22
C ARG A 70 7.29 3.03 28.69
N THR A 71 8.27 2.13 28.60
CA THR A 71 8.07 0.70 28.92
C THR A 71 8.89 0.20 30.10
N HIS A 72 9.96 0.90 30.48
CA HIS A 72 10.68 0.61 31.73
C HIS A 72 9.89 1.15 32.93
N HIS A 73 8.99 0.32 33.43
CA HIS A 73 8.62 0.37 34.83
C HIS A 73 9.90 0.00 35.62
N PRO A 74 10.43 0.86 36.50
CA PRO A 74 11.54 0.50 37.36
C PRO A 74 11.01 -0.46 38.45
N THR A 75 10.67 -1.68 38.05
CA THR A 75 10.57 -2.78 38.99
C THR A 75 11.90 -3.48 38.95
N ALA A 76 12.76 -3.14 39.90
CA ALA A 76 13.97 -3.87 40.19
C ALA A 76 13.62 -5.36 40.30
N LYS A 77 14.15 -6.18 39.39
CA LYS A 77 14.08 -7.63 39.49
C LYS A 77 15.49 -8.12 39.79
N ASP A 78 15.85 -8.03 41.07
CA ASP A 78 16.89 -8.85 41.67
C ASP A 78 16.46 -10.32 41.60
N LYS A 79 16.76 -10.97 40.48
CA LYS A 79 16.80 -12.43 40.39
C LYS A 79 17.96 -12.83 39.45
N PRO A 80 18.95 -13.61 39.91
CA PRO A 80 19.97 -14.15 39.03
C PRO A 80 19.29 -15.07 38.00
N LYS A 81 19.53 -14.79 36.71
CA LYS A 81 19.03 -15.60 35.60
C LYS A 81 19.81 -16.91 35.58
N ALA A 82 19.12 -18.03 35.79
CA ALA A 82 19.67 -19.34 35.45
C ALA A 82 19.92 -19.40 33.93
N ASP A 83 21.13 -19.77 33.55
CA ASP A 83 21.54 -19.96 32.15
C ASP A 83 20.69 -21.05 31.49
N LYS A 84 19.69 -20.63 30.72
CA LYS A 84 19.06 -21.51 29.75
C LYS A 84 20.07 -21.77 28.64
N LYS A 85 20.62 -22.99 28.62
CA LYS A 85 21.44 -23.47 27.50
C LYS A 85 20.65 -23.29 26.21
N HIS A 86 21.26 -22.62 25.25
CA HIS A 86 20.70 -22.46 23.91
C HIS A 86 20.72 -23.82 23.22
N ASP A 87 19.53 -24.40 23.01
CA ASP A 87 19.35 -25.55 22.13
C ASP A 87 19.87 -25.23 20.73
N GLU A 88 20.55 -26.21 20.13
CA GLU A 88 21.20 -26.13 18.83
C GLU A 88 20.27 -25.57 17.76
N VAL A 89 20.60 -24.36 17.30
CA VAL A 89 19.89 -23.67 16.24
C VAL A 89 20.05 -24.48 14.95
N LYS A 90 18.97 -25.15 14.52
CA LYS A 90 18.89 -25.79 13.20
C LYS A 90 19.39 -24.82 12.13
N LYS A 91 20.31 -25.29 11.28
CA LYS A 91 20.92 -24.50 10.19
C LYS A 91 19.85 -23.75 9.39
N PRO A 92 20.01 -22.45 9.14
CA PRO A 92 19.02 -21.68 8.38
C PRO A 92 18.93 -22.23 6.96
N LYS A 93 17.72 -22.64 6.56
CA LYS A 93 17.42 -23.07 5.19
C LYS A 93 17.70 -21.91 4.24
N ALA A 94 18.45 -22.17 3.16
CA ALA A 94 18.78 -21.17 2.16
C ALA A 94 17.50 -20.48 1.65
N ARG A 95 17.42 -19.16 1.85
CA ARG A 95 16.29 -18.34 1.39
C ARG A 95 16.61 -17.84 -0.01
N ARG A 96 15.64 -17.90 -0.91
CA ARG A 96 15.76 -17.29 -2.24
C ARG A 96 16.12 -15.82 -2.10
N SER A 97 17.15 -15.40 -2.83
CA SER A 97 17.57 -14.00 -2.86
C SER A 97 16.48 -13.11 -3.46
N ARG A 98 16.58 -11.79 -3.24
CA ARG A 98 15.64 -10.83 -3.84
C ARG A 98 15.67 -10.92 -5.37
N ALA A 99 16.84 -11.13 -5.96
CA ALA A 99 17.01 -11.29 -7.40
C ALA A 99 16.24 -12.50 -7.95
N GLU A 100 16.35 -13.66 -7.29
CA GLU A 100 15.62 -14.87 -7.68
C GLU A 100 14.09 -14.66 -7.66
N LYS A 101 13.57 -13.97 -6.65
CA LYS A 101 12.13 -13.66 -6.56
C LYS A 101 11.66 -12.78 -7.72
N HIS A 102 12.46 -11.78 -8.11
CA HIS A 102 12.13 -10.90 -9.23
C HIS A 102 12.21 -11.62 -10.57
N ALA A 103 13.18 -12.52 -10.76
CA ALA A 103 13.30 -13.34 -11.96
C ALA A 103 12.09 -14.28 -12.12
N GLU A 104 11.68 -14.96 -11.04
CA GLU A 104 10.50 -15.83 -11.02
C GLU A 104 9.21 -15.04 -11.31
N GLN A 105 9.09 -13.84 -10.76
CA GLN A 105 7.95 -12.96 -11.01
C GLN A 105 7.91 -12.45 -12.46
N ALA A 106 9.06 -12.09 -13.04
CA ALA A 106 9.15 -11.70 -14.44
C ALA A 106 8.79 -12.85 -15.38
N ALA A 107 9.30 -14.06 -15.09
CA ALA A 107 8.97 -15.27 -15.85
C ALA A 107 7.47 -15.62 -15.78
N ALA A 108 6.85 -15.47 -14.61
CA ALA A 108 5.40 -15.68 -14.45
C ALA A 108 4.58 -14.66 -15.25
N ILE A 109 5.01 -13.41 -15.31
CA ILE A 109 4.35 -12.36 -16.10
C ILE A 109 4.52 -12.63 -17.60
N GLU A 110 5.70 -13.05 -18.06
CA GLU A 110 5.89 -13.44 -19.46
C GLU A 110 5.09 -14.68 -19.85
N ALA A 111 5.06 -15.70 -18.99
CA ALA A 111 4.25 -16.90 -19.22
C ALA A 111 2.75 -16.59 -19.29
N ALA A 112 2.29 -15.59 -18.53
CA ALA A 112 0.91 -15.10 -18.59
C ALA A 112 0.63 -14.23 -19.84
N ARG A 113 1.66 -13.59 -20.42
CA ARG A 113 1.55 -12.81 -21.67
C ARG A 113 1.60 -13.67 -22.93
N LYS A 114 2.22 -14.86 -22.87
CA LYS A 114 2.20 -15.79 -24.01
C LYS A 114 0.76 -16.25 -24.26
N PRO A 115 0.21 -16.06 -25.47
CA PRO A 115 -1.12 -16.55 -25.79
C PRO A 115 -1.12 -18.08 -25.68
N LYS A 116 -1.91 -18.62 -24.74
CA LYS A 116 -2.22 -20.06 -24.67
C LYS A 116 -3.06 -20.44 -25.88
N GLY A 117 -2.44 -20.56 -27.05
CA GLY A 117 -3.20 -20.76 -28.29
C GLY A 117 -2.44 -20.81 -29.60
N ALA A 118 -1.11 -20.85 -29.62
CA ALA A 118 -0.39 -21.17 -30.86
C ALA A 118 -0.49 -22.69 -31.13
N LYS A 119 -1.65 -23.12 -31.67
CA LYS A 119 -1.74 -24.36 -32.44
C LYS A 119 -0.73 -24.24 -33.60
N PRO A 120 0.13 -25.23 -33.89
CA PRO A 120 0.92 -25.20 -35.11
C PRO A 120 -0.05 -25.20 -36.28
N ALA A 121 -0.04 -24.09 -37.04
CA ALA A 121 -0.81 -23.97 -38.27
C ALA A 121 -0.41 -25.10 -39.21
N ALA A 122 -1.44 -25.77 -39.72
CA ALA A 122 -1.34 -26.86 -40.68
C ALA A 122 -0.40 -26.50 -41.84
N LYS A 123 0.42 -27.47 -42.24
CA LYS A 123 1.20 -27.42 -43.47
C LYS A 123 0.26 -27.11 -44.64
N ALA A 124 0.52 -25.98 -45.28
CA ALA A 124 -0.13 -25.57 -46.51
C ALA A 124 0.13 -26.59 -47.63
N ALA A 125 -0.94 -26.96 -48.32
CA ALA A 125 -0.90 -27.55 -49.64
C ALA A 125 -0.48 -26.51 -50.68
N THR A 126 0.42 -26.91 -51.59
CA THR A 126 0.77 -26.38 -52.94
C THR A 126 2.13 -27.04 -53.23
N LYS A 127 2.34 -27.87 -54.24
CA LYS A 127 1.93 -27.83 -55.65
C LYS A 127 2.00 -29.25 -56.22
#